data_AF-A0A7S2QGJ0-F1
#
_entry.id   AF-A0A7S2QGJ0-F1
#
_cell.length_a   1.000
_cell.length_b   1.000
_cell.length_c   1.000
_cell.angle_alpha   90.00
_cell.angle_beta   90.00
_cell.angle_gamma   90.00
#
_symmetry.space_group_name_H-M   'P 1'
#
loop_
_entity.id
_entity.type
_entity.pdbx_description
1 polymer ?
#
loop_
_entity_poly.entity_id
_entity_poly.type
_entity_poly.pdbx_seq_one_letter_code
_entity_poly.pdbx_strand_id
1 'polypeptide(L)'
;ILVISTVLMTPVVVVLSKFCLPGEFSMGEGYEHVHWSYCAISIMLGLWSGLIIGYVTEYYTSHSYAPVREISETQKQSAATGIIYGLALGYLSCIVPVVCLGITILIAHTLCGMFGVALGALGMLGTM
;
A
#
# COMPACT_ATOMS: atom_id res chain seq x y z
N ILE A 1 -6.61 13.10 -6.67
CA ILE A 1 -7.86 12.37 -6.32
C ILE A 1 -7.57 11.26 -5.31
N LEU A 2 -6.57 10.40 -5.54
CA LEU A 2 -6.13 9.36 -4.59
C LEU A 2 -5.98 9.87 -3.14
N VAL A 3 -5.23 10.95 -2.91
CA VAL A 3 -5.05 11.54 -1.56
C VAL A 3 -6.38 11.93 -0.92
N ILE A 4 -7.31 12.50 -1.69
CA ILE A 4 -8.61 12.95 -1.18
C ILE A 4 -9.44 11.74 -0.77
N SER A 5 -9.46 10.68 -1.59
CA SER A 5 -10.16 9.44 -1.29
C SER A 5 -9.58 8.72 -0.07
N THR A 6 -8.24 8.67 0.07
CA THR A 6 -7.56 8.08 1.23
C THR A 6 -7.85 8.85 2.52
N VAL A 7 -7.78 10.18 2.47
CA VAL A 7 -8.06 11.04 3.63
C VAL A 7 -9.54 10.96 4.04
N LEU A 8 -10.47 10.84 3.07
CA LEU A 8 -11.89 10.69 3.35
C LEU A 8 -12.25 9.28 3.87
N MET A 9 -11.60 8.23 3.37
CA MET A 9 -11.86 6.86 3.82
C MET A 9 -11.32 6.57 5.22
N THR A 10 -10.26 7.25 5.64
CA THR A 10 -9.69 7.08 6.99
C THR A 10 -10.71 7.28 8.13
N PRO A 11 -11.47 8.39 8.21
CA PRO A 11 -12.50 8.56 9.22
C PRO A 11 -13.71 7.63 9.01
N VAL A 12 -14.05 7.30 7.77
CA VAL A 12 -15.16 6.36 7.46
C VAL A 12 -14.86 4.97 7.98
N VAL A 13 -13.63 4.48 7.81
CA VAL A 13 -13.18 3.18 8.35
C VAL A 13 -13.25 3.18 9.87
N VAL A 14 -12.80 4.24 10.55
CA VAL A 14 -12.86 4.32 12.02
C VAL A 14 -14.31 4.34 12.53
N VAL A 15 -15.20 5.06 11.85
CA VAL A 15 -16.64 5.11 12.20
C VAL A 15 -17.31 3.76 11.96
N LEU A 16 -17.05 3.12 10.82
CA LEU A 16 -17.58 1.80 10.49
C LEU A 16 -17.06 0.73 11.45
N SER A 17 -15.76 0.73 11.79
CA SER A 17 -15.21 -0.21 12.77
C SER A 17 -15.85 -0.04 14.15
N LYS A 18 -16.19 1.19 14.57
CA LYS A 18 -16.93 1.42 15.82
C LYS A 18 -18.40 0.97 15.77
N PHE A 19 -19.02 1.00 14.59
CA PHE A 19 -20.45 0.70 14.44
C PHE A 19 -20.74 -0.77 14.12
N CYS A 20 -19.81 -1.45 13.44
CA CYS A 20 -20.01 -2.81 12.93
C CYS A 20 -19.34 -3.92 13.75
N LEU A 21 -18.32 -3.63 14.60
CA LEU A 21 -17.63 -4.64 15.39
C LEU A 21 -18.01 -4.57 16.89
N PRO A 22 -18.50 -5.66 17.53
CA PRO A 22 -18.49 -5.80 18.98
C PRO A 22 -17.08 -5.70 19.58
N GLY A 23 -17.02 -5.32 20.87
CA GLY A 23 -15.81 -4.87 21.54
C GLY A 23 -14.65 -5.88 21.63
N GLU A 24 -14.94 -7.18 21.54
CA GLU A 24 -13.94 -8.24 21.51
C GLU A 24 -14.41 -9.37 20.58
N PHE A 25 -13.58 -9.72 19.60
CA PHE A 25 -13.73 -10.94 18.82
C PHE A 25 -12.63 -11.92 19.22
N SER A 26 -13.03 -13.13 19.61
CA SER A 26 -12.13 -14.27 19.76
C SER A 26 -12.15 -15.06 18.45
N MET A 27 -11.01 -15.12 17.78
CA MET A 27 -10.82 -15.88 16.54
C MET A 27 -9.81 -16.99 16.78
N GLY A 28 -10.22 -18.02 17.54
CA GLY A 28 -9.49 -19.29 17.69
C GLY A 28 -8.10 -19.18 18.37
N GLU A 29 -7.52 -20.34 18.67
CA GLU A 29 -6.34 -20.49 19.55
C GLU A 29 -5.21 -19.47 19.26
N GLY A 30 -4.97 -18.58 20.22
CA GLY A 30 -3.85 -17.63 20.25
C GLY A 30 -4.19 -16.15 20.08
N TYR A 31 -5.40 -15.79 19.64
CA TYR A 31 -5.84 -14.38 19.44
C TYR A 31 -7.14 -14.10 20.20
N GLU A 32 -7.07 -14.07 21.53
CA GLU A 32 -8.26 -13.97 22.41
C GLU A 32 -8.82 -12.54 22.57
N HIS A 33 -8.05 -11.49 22.29
CA HIS A 33 -8.50 -10.10 22.46
C HIS A 33 -8.22 -9.23 21.23
N VAL A 34 -9.04 -9.38 20.19
CA VAL A 34 -9.03 -8.44 19.06
C VAL A 34 -9.96 -7.28 19.37
N HIS A 35 -9.38 -6.15 19.80
CA HIS A 35 -10.10 -4.89 19.92
C HIS A 35 -10.39 -4.29 18.53
N TRP A 36 -11.48 -3.53 18.41
CA TRP A 36 -11.84 -2.80 17.18
C TRP A 36 -10.69 -1.93 16.64
N SER A 37 -9.79 -1.48 17.52
CA SER A 37 -8.68 -0.59 17.20
C SER A 37 -7.64 -1.30 16.33
N TYR A 38 -7.38 -2.58 16.58
CA TYR A 38 -6.41 -3.37 15.84
C TYR A 38 -6.87 -3.67 14.40
N CYS A 39 -8.17 -3.92 14.22
CA CYS A 39 -8.79 -4.04 12.90
C CYS A 39 -8.72 -2.71 12.12
N ALA A 40 -9.07 -1.59 12.76
CA ALA A 40 -9.02 -0.28 12.12
C ALA A 40 -7.58 0.11 11.73
N ILE A 41 -6.59 -0.17 12.58
CA ILE A 41 -5.18 0.08 12.30
C ILE A 41 -4.70 -0.76 11.10
N SER A 42 -5.09 -2.03 11.02
CA SER A 42 -4.71 -2.90 9.89
C SER A 42 -5.25 -2.40 8.55
N ILE A 43 -6.51 -1.95 8.52
CA ILE A 43 -7.14 -1.35 7.32
C ILE A 43 -6.45 -0.02 6.97
N MET A 44 -6.19 0.84 7.97
CA MET A 44 -5.50 2.11 7.75
C MET A 44 -4.09 1.90 7.19
N LEU A 45 -3.33 0.93 7.71
CA LEU A 45 -2.01 0.61 7.18
C LEU A 45 -2.07 0.10 5.74
N GLY A 46 -3.05 -0.74 5.40
CA GLY A 46 -3.28 -1.18 4.02
C GLY A 46 -3.59 -0.01 3.08
N LEU A 47 -4.43 0.92 3.53
CA LEU A 47 -4.82 2.13 2.81
C LEU A 47 -3.63 3.08 2.57
N TRP A 48 -2.82 3.34 3.61
CA TRP A 48 -1.61 4.16 3.49
C TRP A 48 -0.54 3.50 2.62
N SER A 49 -0.36 2.19 2.74
CA SER A 49 0.54 1.40 1.90
C SER A 49 0.14 1.50 0.43
N GLY A 50 -1.15 1.38 0.12
CA GLY A 50 -1.69 1.58 -1.23
C GLY A 50 -1.42 2.98 -1.79
N LEU A 51 -1.58 4.03 -0.98
CA LEU A 51 -1.27 5.40 -1.39
C LEU A 51 0.22 5.58 -1.71
N ILE A 52 1.11 5.05 -0.87
CA ILE A 52 2.56 5.12 -1.07
C ILE A 52 2.95 4.40 -2.36
N ILE A 53 2.42 3.20 -2.59
CA ILE A 53 2.66 2.44 -3.82
C ILE A 53 2.21 3.26 -5.04
N GLY A 54 1.01 3.86 -4.99
CA GLY A 54 0.51 4.73 -6.07
C GLY A 54 1.44 5.90 -6.38
N TYR A 55 1.93 6.61 -5.35
CA TYR A 55 2.88 7.72 -5.52
C TYR A 55 4.22 7.28 -6.10
N VAL A 56 4.74 6.16 -5.62
CA VAL A 56 6.00 5.60 -6.12
C VAL A 56 5.83 5.18 -7.58
N THR A 57 4.73 4.50 -7.92
CA THR A 57 4.43 4.15 -9.30
C THR A 57 4.33 5.40 -10.18
N GLU A 58 3.66 6.45 -9.73
CA GLU A 58 3.59 7.72 -10.47
C GLU A 58 4.98 8.34 -10.68
N TYR A 59 5.83 8.35 -9.65
CA TYR A 59 7.19 8.88 -9.74
C TYR A 59 8.05 8.13 -10.77
N TYR A 60 7.95 6.81 -10.83
CA TYR A 60 8.73 5.99 -11.76
C TYR A 60 8.12 5.89 -13.17
N THR A 61 6.85 6.26 -13.37
CA THR A 61 6.15 6.10 -14.66
C THR A 61 5.77 7.41 -15.35
N SER A 62 5.63 8.52 -14.62
CA SER A 62 5.22 9.79 -15.23
C SER A 62 6.40 10.49 -15.92
N HIS A 63 6.13 10.98 -17.15
CA HIS A 63 7.08 11.74 -17.96
C HIS A 63 7.54 13.06 -17.34
N SER A 64 6.85 13.53 -16.30
CA SER A 64 7.21 14.76 -15.59
C SER A 64 8.40 14.58 -14.65
N TYR A 65 8.74 13.34 -14.26
CA TYR A 65 9.81 13.07 -13.30
C TYR A 65 11.14 12.75 -13.99
N ALA A 66 12.24 13.02 -13.26
CA ALA A 66 13.61 12.76 -13.69
C ALA A 66 13.86 11.34 -14.24
N PRO A 67 13.42 10.23 -13.60
CA PRO A 67 13.76 8.88 -14.07
C PRO A 67 13.25 8.59 -15.49
N VAL A 68 12.03 9.03 -15.82
CA VAL A 68 11.47 8.82 -17.16
C VAL A 68 12.11 9.76 -18.19
N ARG A 69 12.46 10.98 -17.78
CA ARG A 69 13.15 11.93 -18.64
C ARG A 69 14.58 11.48 -18.99
N GLU A 70 15.30 10.89 -18.05
CA GLU A 70 16.64 10.33 -18.28
C GLU A 70 16.63 9.17 -19.29
N ILE A 71 15.60 8.33 -19.27
CA ILE A 71 15.41 7.28 -20.30
C ILE A 71 15.25 7.92 -21.68
N SER A 72 14.43 8.98 -21.78
CA SER A 72 14.18 9.67 -23.06
C SER A 72 15.41 10.38 -23.63
N GLU A 73 16.27 10.95 -22.78
CA GLU A 73 17.55 11.55 -23.19
C GLU A 73 18.52 10.46 -23.68
N THR A 74 18.58 9.32 -22.98
CA THR A 74 19.47 8.20 -23.31
C THR A 74 19.08 7.51 -24.63
N GLN A 75 17.79 7.54 -25.00
CA GLN A 75 17.32 7.07 -26.30
C GLN A 75 17.83 7.90 -27.49
N LYS A 76 18.21 9.17 -27.28
CA LYS A 76 18.79 10.00 -28.35
C LYS A 76 20.17 9.49 -28.79
N GLN A 77 20.90 8.81 -27.91
CA GLN A 77 22.17 8.16 -28.25
C GLN A 77 21.98 6.81 -28.94
N SER A 78 21.12 5.95 -28.40
CA SER A 78 20.82 4.64 -28.97
C SER A 78 19.50 4.06 -28.47
N ALA A 79 18.80 3.32 -29.31
CA ALA A 79 17.60 2.58 -28.90
C ALA A 79 17.92 1.49 -27.87
N ALA A 80 19.11 0.88 -27.95
CA ALA A 80 19.52 -0.20 -27.05
C ALA A 80 19.74 0.30 -25.61
N THR A 81 20.33 1.49 -25.44
CA THR A 81 20.58 2.07 -24.12
C THR A 81 19.28 2.46 -23.42
N GLY A 82 18.25 2.89 -24.18
CA GLY A 82 16.91 3.13 -23.64
C GLY A 82 16.27 1.89 -23.02
N ILE A 83 16.37 0.73 -23.69
CA ILE A 83 15.84 -0.55 -23.18
C ILE A 83 16.56 -0.98 -21.90
N ILE A 84 17.89 -0.87 -21.87
CA ILE A 84 18.70 -1.24 -20.70
C ILE A 84 18.35 -0.37 -19.50
N TYR A 85 18.26 0.95 -19.68
CA TYR A 85 17.87 1.87 -18.61
C TYR A 85 16.43 1.66 -18.14
N GLY A 86 15.49 1.40 -19.07
CA GLY A 86 14.11 1.09 -18.72
C GLY A 86 13.99 -0.16 -17.85
N LEU A 87 14.71 -1.23 -18.20
CA LEU A 87 14.76 -2.45 -17.39
C LEU A 87 15.40 -2.21 -16.01
N ALA A 88 16.51 -1.48 -15.97
CA ALA A 88 17.18 -1.12 -14.72
C ALA A 88 16.27 -0.29 -13.79
N LEU A 89 15.54 0.68 -14.35
CA LEU A 89 14.58 1.49 -13.61
C LEU A 89 13.42 0.63 -13.08
N GLY A 90 12.92 -0.30 -13.90
CA GLY A 90 11.89 -1.25 -13.49
C GLY A 90 12.31 -2.05 -12.25
N TYR A 91 13.52 -2.62 -12.25
CA TYR A 91 14.04 -3.35 -11.10
C TYR A 91 14.17 -2.47 -9.85
N LEU A 92 14.58 -1.21 -10.00
CA LEU A 92 14.72 -0.29 -8.89
C LEU A 92 13.36 0.14 -8.31
N SER A 93 12.34 0.28 -9.16
CA SER A 93 10.99 0.70 -8.76
C SER A 93 10.30 -0.29 -7.83
N CYS A 94 10.62 -1.59 -7.92
CA CYS A 94 9.98 -2.64 -7.12
C CYS A 94 10.42 -2.65 -5.65
N ILE A 95 11.55 -2.04 -5.30
CA ILE A 95 12.11 -2.09 -3.94
C ILE A 95 11.17 -1.42 -2.94
N VAL A 96 10.67 -0.22 -3.27
CA VAL A 96 9.84 0.56 -2.35
C VAL A 96 8.46 -0.09 -2.12
N PRO A 97 7.72 -0.56 -3.15
CA PRO A 97 6.48 -1.30 -2.97
C PRO A 97 6.66 -2.57 -2.14
N VAL A 98 7.71 -3.35 -2.37
CA VAL A 98 7.96 -4.60 -1.63
C VAL A 98 8.21 -4.32 -0.14
N VAL A 99 8.99 -3.29 0.19
CA VAL A 99 9.23 -2.90 1.59
C VAL A 99 7.94 -2.42 2.26
N CYS A 100 7.13 -1.62 1.58
CA CYS A 100 5.84 -1.16 2.12
C CYS A 100 4.89 -2.33 2.39
N LEU A 101 4.78 -3.28 1.46
CA LEU A 101 3.97 -4.48 1.62
C LEU A 101 4.48 -5.33 2.79
N GLY A 102 5.80 -5.53 2.91
CA GLY A 102 6.40 -6.28 4.01
C GLY A 102 6.05 -5.70 5.38
N ILE A 103 6.18 -4.38 5.55
CA ILE A 103 5.83 -3.69 6.80
C ILE A 103 4.33 -3.82 7.10
N THR A 104 3.49 -3.67 6.07
CA THR A 104 2.04 -3.77 6.20
C THR A 104 1.63 -5.17 6.67
N ILE A 105 2.19 -6.22 6.06
CA ILE A 105 1.90 -7.61 6.40
C ILE A 105 2.40 -7.94 7.81
N LEU A 106 3.61 -7.51 8.18
CA LEU A 106 4.16 -7.74 9.52
C LEU A 106 3.26 -7.16 10.60
N ILE A 107 2.88 -5.89 10.47
CA ILE A 107 2.03 -5.23 11.46
C ILE A 107 0.63 -5.86 11.48
N ALA A 108 0.00 -6.05 10.31
CA ALA A 108 -1.32 -6.65 10.22
C ALA A 108 -1.38 -8.07 10.80
N HIS A 109 -0.34 -8.87 10.58
CA HIS A 109 -0.24 -10.23 11.10
C HIS A 109 -0.03 -10.23 12.62
N THR A 110 0.77 -9.32 13.18
CA THR A 110 0.94 -9.22 14.65
C THR A 110 -0.31 -8.81 15.40
N LEU A 111 -1.22 -8.09 14.74
CA LEU A 111 -2.43 -7.52 15.37
C LEU A 111 -3.63 -8.49 15.34
N CYS A 112 -3.88 -9.13 14.21
CA CYS A 112 -5.07 -9.99 14.03
C CYS A 112 -4.78 -11.25 13.19
N GLY A 113 -3.53 -11.71 13.14
CA GLY A 113 -3.12 -12.87 12.34
C GLY A 113 -3.51 -12.74 10.86
N MET A 114 -3.99 -13.83 10.27
CA MET A 114 -4.43 -13.81 8.86
C MET A 114 -5.65 -12.89 8.61
N PHE A 115 -6.51 -12.68 9.61
CA PHE A 115 -7.65 -11.78 9.48
C PHE A 115 -7.18 -10.32 9.30
N GLY A 116 -6.15 -9.91 10.04
CA GLY A 116 -5.53 -8.59 9.89
C GLY A 116 -4.94 -8.37 8.50
N VAL A 117 -4.27 -9.39 7.94
CA VAL A 117 -3.71 -9.32 6.58
C VAL A 117 -4.83 -9.19 5.54
N ALA A 118 -5.92 -9.94 5.68
CA ALA A 118 -7.09 -9.83 4.80
C ALA A 118 -7.75 -8.44 4.89
N LEU A 119 -7.89 -7.89 6.09
CA LEU A 119 -8.38 -6.52 6.30
C LEU A 119 -7.45 -5.47 5.70
N GLY A 120 -6.12 -5.64 5.81
CA GLY A 120 -5.15 -4.78 5.16
C GLY A 120 -5.27 -4.80 3.63
N ALA A 121 -5.47 -5.98 3.04
CA ALA A 121 -5.72 -6.13 1.60
C ALA A 121 -7.03 -5.44 1.17
N LEU A 122 -8.11 -5.57 1.96
CA LEU A 122 -9.35 -4.85 1.74
C LEU A 122 -9.15 -3.33 1.83
N GLY A 123 -8.38 -2.84 2.80
CA GLY A 123 -8.04 -1.43 2.95
C GLY A 123 -7.27 -0.86 1.75
N MET A 124 -6.39 -1.66 1.16
CA MET A 124 -5.63 -1.27 -0.04
C MET A 124 -6.51 -1.14 -1.29
N LEU A 125 -7.55 -1.97 -1.42
CA LEU A 125 -8.48 -1.95 -2.56
C LEU A 125 -9.72 -1.07 -2.33
N GLY A 126 -10.01 -0.68 -1.09
CA GLY A 126 -11.24 0.03 -0.72
C GLY A 126 -11.37 1.45 -1.31
N THR A 127 -10.31 1.99 -1.91
CA THR A 127 -10.32 3.30 -2.61
C THR A 127 -10.32 3.18 -4.13
N MET A 128 -10.50 1.98 -4.69
CA MET A 128 -10.72 1.77 -6.13
C MET A 128 -12.17 1.99 -6.54
#